data_AF-A0A3B8X9N2-F1
#
_entry.id   AF-A0A3B8X9N2-F1
#
_cell.length_a   1.000
_cell.length_b   1.000
_cell.length_c   1.000
_cell.angle_alpha   90.00
_cell.angle_beta   90.00
_cell.angle_gamma   90.00
#
_symmetry.space_group_name_H-M   'P 1'
#
loop_
_entity.id
_entity.type
_entity.pdbx_description
1 polymer ?
#
loop_
_entity_poly.entity_id
_entity_poly.type
_entity_poly.pdbx_seq_one_letter_code
_entity_poly.pdbx_strand_id
1 'polypeptide(L)'
;VITGCEGAALAIVEDYARKAGAALWRLGEEIQVESTSRGWDGHLVTVAGPGFEHRQLAVPLVGDYQPANAALAVATAHALDDVTDDAVRQGLAQTIWPGRLQVIATRPRVILDGGHNPAAMTKSGVSLRRLIGSERLVTVFSMLSERDPAALLAALQTLRPDRAVFTEATSAGGHSVPAVELASIFGHDAEAVLPPQAALDRARELAGVDGNVLVCGSLYLVGEILALRE
;
A
#
# COMPACT_ATOMS: atom_id res chain seq x y z
N VAL A 1 -20.29 -15.24 -1.82
CA VAL A 1 -19.02 -15.05 -1.08
C VAL A 1 -17.91 -14.88 -2.11
N ILE A 2 -17.18 -13.78 -2.05
CA ILE A 2 -16.03 -13.52 -2.91
C ILE A 2 -14.81 -13.38 -2.02
N THR A 3 -13.73 -14.06 -2.34
CA THR A 3 -12.56 -14.10 -1.45
C THR A 3 -11.25 -14.19 -2.20
N GLY A 4 -10.24 -13.48 -1.68
CA GLY A 4 -8.83 -13.66 -2.01
C GLY A 4 -8.04 -14.27 -0.85
N CYS A 5 -8.72 -14.88 0.13
CA CYS A 5 -8.05 -15.59 1.21
C CYS A 5 -7.32 -16.83 0.69
N GLU A 6 -6.24 -17.18 1.38
CA GLU A 6 -5.44 -18.38 1.11
C GLU A 6 -5.26 -19.19 2.41
N GLY A 7 -4.82 -20.45 2.28
CA GLY A 7 -4.45 -21.30 3.41
C GLY A 7 -5.56 -21.48 4.44
N ALA A 8 -5.21 -21.37 5.73
CA ALA A 8 -6.15 -21.60 6.83
C ALA A 8 -7.36 -20.65 6.80
N ALA A 9 -7.17 -19.40 6.36
CA ALA A 9 -8.27 -18.45 6.24
C ALA A 9 -9.27 -18.87 5.15
N LEU A 10 -8.78 -19.38 4.02
CA LEU A 10 -9.63 -19.89 2.95
C LEU A 10 -10.49 -21.07 3.41
N ALA A 11 -9.90 -22.04 4.11
CA ALA A 11 -10.63 -23.20 4.61
C ALA A 11 -11.80 -22.80 5.55
N ILE A 12 -11.61 -21.76 6.35
CA ILE A 12 -12.68 -21.20 7.20
C ILE A 12 -13.77 -20.58 6.33
N VAL A 13 -13.40 -19.73 5.36
CA VAL A 13 -14.36 -19.08 4.46
C VAL A 13 -15.18 -20.12 3.67
N GLU A 14 -14.54 -21.18 3.19
CA GLU A 14 -15.18 -22.30 2.48
C GLU A 14 -16.19 -23.04 3.34
N ASP A 15 -15.83 -23.38 4.58
CA ASP A 15 -16.74 -24.05 5.53
C ASP A 15 -17.97 -23.19 5.81
N TYR A 16 -17.80 -21.90 6.05
CA TYR A 16 -18.92 -20.97 6.30
C TYR A 16 -19.78 -20.76 5.06
N ALA A 17 -19.19 -20.59 3.87
CA ALA A 17 -19.93 -20.46 2.62
C ALA A 17 -20.81 -21.68 2.36
N ARG A 18 -20.25 -22.89 2.56
CA ARG A 18 -20.99 -24.16 2.43
C ARG A 18 -22.12 -24.25 3.44
N LYS A 19 -21.88 -23.94 4.72
CA LYS A 19 -22.91 -23.96 5.77
C LYS A 19 -24.06 -22.99 5.49
N ALA A 20 -23.75 -21.84 4.89
CA ALA A 20 -24.72 -20.83 4.51
C ALA A 20 -25.43 -21.12 3.17
N GLY A 21 -25.00 -22.15 2.43
CA GLY A 21 -25.49 -22.42 1.06
C GLY A 21 -25.18 -21.29 0.07
N ALA A 22 -24.15 -20.48 0.35
CA ALA A 22 -23.79 -19.33 -0.46
C ALA A 22 -22.85 -19.74 -1.60
N ALA A 23 -23.06 -19.17 -2.80
CA ALA A 23 -22.09 -19.29 -3.89
C ALA A 23 -20.72 -18.74 -3.44
N LEU A 24 -19.64 -19.39 -3.86
CA LEU A 24 -18.27 -19.03 -3.50
C LEU A 24 -17.44 -18.81 -4.75
N TRP A 25 -16.83 -17.63 -4.87
CA TRP A 25 -15.88 -17.29 -5.93
C TRP A 25 -14.53 -16.92 -5.32
N ARG A 26 -13.49 -17.69 -5.67
CA ARG A 26 -12.13 -17.54 -5.16
C ARG A 26 -11.22 -16.96 -6.23
N LEU A 27 -10.38 -16.01 -5.82
CA LEU A 27 -9.31 -15.50 -6.67
C LEU A 27 -8.33 -16.64 -7.02
N GLY A 28 -8.02 -16.79 -8.31
CA GLY A 28 -7.19 -17.87 -8.83
C GLY A 28 -7.97 -19.14 -9.20
N GLU A 29 -9.25 -19.24 -8.82
CA GLU A 29 -10.14 -20.34 -9.24
C GLU A 29 -11.32 -19.79 -10.06
N GLU A 30 -12.43 -19.42 -9.41
CA GLU A 30 -13.57 -18.86 -10.13
C GLU A 30 -13.27 -17.47 -10.70
N ILE A 31 -12.40 -16.69 -10.04
CA ILE A 31 -12.01 -15.35 -10.49
C ILE A 31 -10.59 -15.43 -11.03
N GLN A 32 -10.42 -15.19 -12.32
CA GLN A 32 -9.12 -15.13 -12.97
C GLN A 32 -8.72 -13.68 -13.22
N VAL A 33 -7.44 -13.39 -13.03
CA VAL A 33 -6.88 -12.05 -13.26
C VAL A 33 -5.55 -12.13 -14.01
N GLU A 34 -5.46 -11.36 -15.08
CA GLU A 34 -4.21 -11.08 -15.77
C GLU A 34 -3.93 -9.59 -15.68
N SER A 35 -2.66 -9.20 -15.57
CA SER A 35 -2.31 -7.80 -15.50
C SER A 35 -1.00 -7.47 -16.21
N THR A 36 -0.96 -6.27 -16.77
CA THR A 36 0.26 -5.65 -17.30
C THR A 36 0.52 -4.39 -16.47
N SER A 37 1.71 -4.32 -15.86
CA SER A 37 2.15 -3.10 -15.17
C SER A 37 2.43 -1.97 -16.16
N ARG A 38 2.01 -0.77 -15.82
CA ARG A 38 2.34 0.50 -16.50
C ARG A 38 3.27 1.37 -15.65
N GLY A 39 4.01 0.76 -14.72
CA GLY A 39 4.89 1.47 -13.80
C GLY A 39 4.09 2.36 -12.85
N TRP A 40 4.38 3.67 -12.88
CA TRP A 40 3.71 4.66 -12.02
C TRP A 40 2.26 4.93 -12.41
N ASP A 41 1.83 4.56 -13.62
CA ASP A 41 0.45 4.71 -14.11
C ASP A 41 -0.46 3.52 -13.70
N GLY A 42 0.00 2.67 -12.79
CA GLY A 42 -0.73 1.52 -12.28
C GLY A 42 -0.74 0.34 -13.26
N HIS A 43 -1.91 -0.23 -13.54
CA HIS A 43 -2.05 -1.48 -14.29
C HIS A 43 -3.14 -1.41 -15.36
N LEU A 44 -2.99 -2.25 -16.39
CA LEU A 44 -4.10 -2.73 -17.22
C LEU A 44 -4.43 -4.15 -16.80
N VAL A 45 -5.70 -4.41 -16.50
CA VAL A 45 -6.16 -5.66 -15.91
C VAL A 45 -7.24 -6.30 -16.81
N THR A 46 -7.14 -7.62 -16.98
CA THR A 46 -8.23 -8.45 -17.49
C THR A 46 -8.74 -9.30 -16.33
N VAL A 47 -10.06 -9.27 -16.10
CA VAL A 47 -10.72 -10.04 -15.03
C VAL A 47 -11.81 -10.89 -15.66
N ALA A 48 -11.83 -12.17 -15.35
CA ALA A 48 -12.89 -13.08 -15.75
C ALA A 48 -13.46 -13.80 -14.53
N GLY A 49 -14.76 -14.07 -14.56
CA GLY A 49 -15.43 -14.85 -13.54
C GLY A 49 -16.73 -15.47 -14.06
N PRO A 50 -17.55 -16.07 -13.18
CA PRO A 50 -18.76 -16.74 -13.60
C PRO A 50 -19.75 -15.77 -14.27
N GLY A 51 -19.89 -15.88 -15.59
CA GLY A 51 -20.84 -15.08 -16.37
C GLY A 51 -20.34 -13.71 -16.83
N PHE A 52 -19.07 -13.34 -16.56
CA PHE A 52 -18.54 -12.05 -16.97
C PHE A 52 -17.06 -12.11 -17.40
N GLU A 53 -16.67 -11.20 -18.29
CA GLU A 53 -15.29 -10.95 -18.64
C GLU A 53 -15.09 -9.45 -18.91
N HIS A 54 -14.09 -8.86 -18.26
CA HIS A 54 -13.68 -7.48 -18.45
C HIS A 54 -12.25 -7.43 -18.93
N ARG A 55 -12.00 -6.83 -20.09
CA ARG A 55 -10.66 -6.66 -20.66
C ARG A 55 -10.18 -5.22 -20.56
N GLN A 56 -8.87 -5.07 -20.41
CA GLN A 56 -8.17 -3.77 -20.47
C GLN A 56 -8.79 -2.74 -19.52
N LEU A 57 -9.09 -3.15 -18.28
CA LEU A 57 -9.53 -2.26 -17.21
C LEU A 57 -8.32 -1.45 -16.74
N ALA A 58 -8.44 -0.12 -16.76
CA ALA A 58 -7.43 0.76 -16.22
C ALA A 58 -7.55 0.82 -14.70
N VAL A 59 -6.47 0.52 -13.99
CA VAL A 59 -6.38 0.60 -12.53
C VAL A 59 -5.23 1.55 -12.20
N PRO A 60 -5.48 2.83 -11.88
CA PRO A 60 -4.44 3.85 -11.65
C PRO A 60 -3.81 3.74 -10.26
N LEU A 61 -3.70 2.52 -9.73
CA LEU A 61 -3.12 2.23 -8.44
C LEU A 61 -1.82 1.47 -8.61
N VAL A 62 -0.80 1.89 -7.88
CA VAL A 62 0.52 1.25 -7.89
C VAL A 62 0.53 0.10 -6.88
N GLY A 63 1.21 -0.98 -7.22
CA GLY A 63 1.45 -2.13 -6.34
C GLY A 63 1.00 -3.43 -6.98
N ASP A 64 1.85 -4.46 -6.93
CA ASP A 64 1.59 -5.74 -7.62
C ASP A 64 0.40 -6.52 -7.04
N TYR A 65 -0.09 -6.11 -5.87
CA TYR A 65 -1.29 -6.64 -5.24
C TYR A 65 -2.58 -5.94 -5.70
N GLN A 66 -2.50 -4.80 -6.39
CA GLN A 66 -3.68 -4.06 -6.83
C GLN A 66 -4.51 -4.76 -7.91
N PRO A 67 -3.93 -5.51 -8.87
CA PRO A 67 -4.73 -6.30 -9.80
C PRO A 67 -5.64 -7.33 -9.11
N ALA A 68 -5.14 -7.99 -8.07
CA ALA A 68 -5.94 -8.91 -7.25
C ALA A 68 -7.09 -8.19 -6.54
N ASN A 69 -6.83 -7.02 -5.95
CA ASN A 69 -7.86 -6.19 -5.33
C ASN A 69 -8.92 -5.74 -6.35
N ALA A 70 -8.49 -5.31 -7.53
CA ALA A 70 -9.38 -4.91 -8.62
C ALA A 70 -10.26 -6.08 -9.08
N ALA A 71 -9.68 -7.28 -9.24
CA ALA A 71 -10.42 -8.48 -9.62
C ALA A 71 -11.51 -8.85 -8.61
N LEU A 72 -11.21 -8.77 -7.31
CA LEU A 72 -12.19 -8.99 -6.24
C LEU A 72 -13.30 -7.93 -6.27
N ALA A 73 -12.97 -6.66 -6.52
CA ALA A 73 -13.95 -5.59 -6.64
C ALA A 73 -14.86 -5.76 -7.86
N VAL A 74 -14.30 -6.12 -9.03
CA VAL A 74 -15.07 -6.43 -10.26
C VAL A 74 -16.01 -7.60 -10.00
N ALA A 75 -15.50 -8.70 -9.46
CA ALA A 75 -16.33 -9.86 -9.12
C ALA A 75 -17.45 -9.49 -8.14
N THR A 76 -17.19 -8.59 -7.19
CA THR A 76 -18.19 -8.12 -6.22
C THR A 76 -19.28 -7.30 -6.91
N ALA A 77 -18.92 -6.41 -7.83
CA ALA A 77 -19.87 -5.66 -8.63
C ALA A 77 -20.80 -6.58 -9.44
N HIS A 78 -20.25 -7.65 -10.03
CA HIS A 78 -21.05 -8.65 -10.76
C HIS A 78 -21.94 -9.49 -9.85
N ALA A 79 -21.50 -9.81 -8.64
CA ALA A 79 -22.33 -10.56 -7.69
C ALA A 79 -23.49 -9.72 -7.09
N LEU A 80 -23.42 -8.38 -7.17
CA LEU A 80 -24.52 -7.49 -6.78
C LEU A 80 -25.60 -7.40 -7.88
N ASP A 81 -25.24 -7.69 -9.14
CA ASP A 81 -26.14 -7.71 -10.32
C ASP A 81 -26.89 -6.38 -10.58
N ASP A 82 -26.37 -5.26 -10.06
CA ASP A 82 -26.93 -3.90 -10.24
C ASP A 82 -25.90 -2.89 -10.79
N VAL A 83 -24.66 -3.33 -11.03
CA VAL A 83 -23.57 -2.49 -11.56
C VAL A 83 -23.34 -2.82 -13.03
N THR A 84 -23.49 -1.83 -13.90
CA THR A 84 -23.22 -1.99 -15.35
C THR A 84 -21.72 -2.16 -15.63
N ASP A 85 -21.39 -2.82 -16.74
CA ASP A 85 -20.00 -2.97 -17.18
C ASP A 85 -19.28 -1.62 -17.37
N ASP A 86 -19.99 -0.60 -17.86
CA ASP A 86 -19.46 0.75 -18.01
C ASP A 86 -19.18 1.39 -16.64
N ALA A 87 -20.05 1.17 -15.65
CA ALA A 87 -19.83 1.65 -14.29
C ALA A 87 -18.61 0.98 -13.64
N VAL A 88 -18.40 -0.34 -13.85
CA VAL A 88 -17.19 -1.04 -13.40
C VAL A 88 -15.94 -0.41 -14.02
N ARG A 89 -15.94 -0.20 -15.35
CA ARG A 89 -14.80 0.36 -16.07
C ARG A 89 -14.48 1.78 -15.63
N GLN A 90 -15.50 2.64 -15.53
CA GLN A 90 -15.33 4.04 -15.11
C GLN A 90 -14.90 4.13 -13.65
N GLY A 91 -15.54 3.35 -12.76
CA GLY A 91 -15.22 3.31 -11.33
C GLY A 91 -13.77 2.92 -11.08
N LEU A 92 -13.29 1.85 -11.71
CA LEU A 92 -11.89 1.44 -11.60
C LEU A 92 -10.92 2.52 -12.13
N ALA A 93 -11.20 3.08 -13.30
CA ALA A 93 -10.34 4.08 -13.93
C ALA A 93 -10.23 5.38 -13.12
N GLN A 94 -11.23 5.69 -12.29
CA GLN A 94 -11.28 6.88 -11.44
C GLN A 94 -10.86 6.61 -9.99
N THR A 95 -10.45 5.38 -9.66
CA THR A 95 -10.08 5.01 -8.29
C THR A 95 -8.93 5.88 -7.77
N ILE A 96 -9.16 6.53 -6.62
CA ILE A 96 -8.13 7.19 -5.84
C ILE A 96 -8.05 6.47 -4.50
N TRP A 97 -6.85 6.03 -4.11
CA TRP A 97 -6.63 5.38 -2.82
C TRP A 97 -5.57 6.15 -2.02
N PRO A 98 -6.00 7.08 -1.15
CA PRO A 98 -5.07 7.85 -0.33
C PRO A 98 -4.20 6.92 0.54
N GLY A 99 -2.88 7.15 0.52
CA GLY A 99 -1.94 6.39 1.33
C GLY A 99 -1.72 4.93 0.92
N ARG A 100 -1.86 4.58 -0.37
CA ARG A 100 -1.45 3.27 -0.91
C ARG A 100 -0.52 3.45 -2.09
N LEU A 101 0.79 3.39 -1.81
CA LEU A 101 1.85 3.78 -2.75
C LEU A 101 1.52 5.06 -3.56
N GLN A 102 0.88 6.03 -2.90
CA GLN A 102 0.35 7.24 -3.53
C GLN A 102 1.48 8.24 -3.77
N VAL A 103 1.70 8.63 -5.02
CA VAL A 103 2.66 9.69 -5.36
C VAL A 103 2.03 11.07 -5.14
N ILE A 104 2.67 11.91 -4.33
CA ILE A 104 2.20 13.28 -4.02
C ILE A 104 3.13 14.38 -4.52
N ALA A 105 4.35 14.04 -4.94
CA ALA A 105 5.30 14.92 -5.60
C ALA A 105 6.25 14.10 -6.48
N THR A 106 6.87 14.71 -7.50
CA THR A 106 7.71 14.00 -8.48
C THR A 106 9.20 14.35 -8.41
N ARG A 107 9.61 15.45 -7.78
CA ARG A 107 11.03 15.87 -7.65
C ARG A 107 11.34 16.53 -6.29
N PRO A 108 11.92 15.81 -5.31
CA PRO A 108 12.02 14.35 -5.28
C PRO A 108 10.65 13.68 -5.35
N ARG A 109 10.61 12.42 -5.77
CA ARG A 109 9.37 11.66 -5.73
C ARG A 109 8.99 11.42 -4.28
N VAL A 110 7.79 11.85 -3.86
CA VAL A 110 7.29 11.59 -2.50
C VAL A 110 6.12 10.61 -2.61
N ILE A 111 6.25 9.46 -1.96
CA ILE A 111 5.31 8.35 -1.96
C ILE A 111 4.75 8.17 -0.55
N LEU A 112 3.44 8.02 -0.42
CA LEU A 112 2.75 7.72 0.83
C LEU A 112 2.25 6.28 0.84
N ASP A 113 2.54 5.53 1.91
CA ASP A 113 2.00 4.19 2.12
C ASP A 113 1.63 3.94 3.59
N GLY A 114 0.35 3.66 3.83
CA GLY A 114 -0.19 3.39 5.15
C GLY A 114 0.04 1.98 5.69
N GLY A 115 0.93 1.21 5.06
CA GLY A 115 1.42 -0.07 5.58
C GLY A 115 2.03 0.13 6.96
N HIS A 116 1.40 -0.48 7.97
CA HIS A 116 1.76 -0.37 9.39
C HIS A 116 1.88 -1.76 10.05
N ASN A 117 1.96 -2.80 9.22
CA ASN A 117 2.28 -4.16 9.63
C ASN A 117 3.38 -4.73 8.73
N PRO A 118 4.19 -5.70 9.22
CA PRO A 118 5.35 -6.20 8.49
C PRO A 118 5.02 -6.76 7.10
N ALA A 119 3.91 -7.49 6.97
CA ALA A 119 3.49 -8.09 5.71
C ALA A 119 3.13 -7.04 4.66
N ALA A 120 2.37 -6.01 5.04
CA ALA A 120 1.98 -4.90 4.17
C ALA A 120 3.21 -4.08 3.74
N MET A 121 4.08 -3.71 4.70
CA MET A 121 5.31 -2.97 4.40
C MET A 121 6.23 -3.75 3.46
N THR A 122 6.37 -5.06 3.67
CA THR A 122 7.18 -5.92 2.79
C THR A 122 6.59 -5.96 1.38
N LYS A 123 5.28 -6.18 1.24
CA LYS A 123 4.61 -6.19 -0.07
C LYS A 123 4.72 -4.85 -0.81
N SER A 124 4.39 -3.74 -0.14
CA SER A 124 4.54 -2.39 -0.72
C SER A 124 6.00 -2.06 -1.03
N GLY A 125 6.94 -2.46 -0.17
CA GLY A 125 8.36 -2.27 -0.36
C GLY A 125 8.92 -3.00 -1.59
N VAL A 126 8.50 -4.24 -1.82
CA VAL A 126 8.86 -5.00 -3.04
C VAL A 126 8.36 -4.29 -4.29
N SER A 127 7.09 -3.88 -4.32
CA SER A 127 6.54 -3.15 -5.48
C SER A 127 7.24 -1.81 -5.70
N LEU A 128 7.49 -1.04 -4.64
CA LEU A 128 8.25 0.21 -4.75
C LEU A 128 9.64 -0.04 -5.33
N ARG A 129 10.37 -1.04 -4.82
CA ARG A 129 11.72 -1.36 -5.31
C ARG A 129 11.76 -1.82 -6.76
N ARG A 130 10.71 -2.49 -7.26
CA ARG A 130 10.59 -2.80 -8.69
C ARG A 130 10.45 -1.54 -9.55
N LEU A 131 9.79 -0.50 -9.04
CA LEU A 131 9.55 0.75 -9.78
C LEU A 131 10.78 1.66 -9.79
N ILE A 132 11.47 1.77 -8.65
CA ILE A 132 12.61 2.70 -8.50
C ILE A 132 13.96 2.03 -8.77
N GLY A 133 14.02 0.70 -8.84
CA GLY A 133 15.26 -0.05 -9.00
C GLY A 133 16.29 0.31 -7.92
N SER A 134 17.45 0.81 -8.34
CA SER A 134 18.54 1.28 -7.47
C SER A 134 18.54 2.79 -7.23
N GLU A 135 17.48 3.51 -7.62
CA GLU A 135 17.36 4.92 -7.26
C GLU A 135 17.39 5.09 -5.73
N ARG A 136 17.94 6.23 -5.30
CA ARG A 136 18.05 6.60 -3.90
C ARG A 136 16.67 6.61 -3.24
N LEU A 137 16.56 6.01 -2.07
CA LEU A 137 15.35 5.95 -1.25
C LEU A 137 15.64 6.45 0.16
N VAL A 138 14.90 7.45 0.59
CA VAL A 138 14.85 7.92 1.97
C VAL A 138 13.48 7.60 2.54
N THR A 139 13.42 7.07 3.76
CA THR A 139 12.13 6.78 4.42
C THR A 139 11.82 7.79 5.49
N VAL A 140 10.56 8.21 5.60
CA VAL A 140 10.01 8.90 6.77
C VAL A 140 9.09 7.92 7.47
N PHE A 141 9.41 7.58 8.72
CA PHE A 141 8.74 6.49 9.43
C PHE A 141 8.25 6.92 10.81
N SER A 142 7.05 6.49 11.16
CA SER A 142 6.47 6.57 12.49
C SER A 142 5.68 5.27 12.74
N MET A 143 5.59 4.82 13.99
CA MET A 143 4.76 3.68 14.36
C MET A 143 4.08 3.90 15.71
N LEU A 144 2.94 3.24 15.90
CA LEU A 144 2.22 3.23 17.17
C LEU A 144 2.90 2.28 18.18
N SER A 145 2.82 2.62 19.46
CA SER A 145 3.42 1.87 20.58
C SER A 145 2.81 0.50 20.82
N GLU A 146 1.62 0.23 20.28
CA GLU A 146 0.94 -1.08 20.35
C GLU A 146 1.52 -2.13 19.39
N ARG A 147 2.49 -1.76 18.55
CA ARG A 147 3.09 -2.66 17.55
C ARG A 147 4.49 -3.08 17.97
N ASP A 148 4.92 -4.24 17.51
CA ASP A 148 6.29 -4.73 17.70
C ASP A 148 7.28 -3.88 16.86
N PRO A 149 8.16 -3.08 17.49
CA PRO A 149 9.14 -2.26 16.78
C PRO A 149 10.14 -3.12 16.01
N ALA A 150 10.58 -4.25 16.56
CA ALA A 150 11.59 -5.08 15.91
C ALA A 150 11.06 -5.64 14.59
N ALA A 151 9.81 -6.13 14.57
CA ALA A 151 9.20 -6.67 13.37
C ALA A 151 8.97 -5.61 12.28
N LEU A 152 8.55 -4.39 12.65
CA LEU A 152 8.32 -3.31 11.70
C LEU A 152 9.63 -2.72 11.17
N LEU A 153 10.63 -2.54 12.01
CA LEU A 153 11.95 -2.05 11.59
C LEU A 153 12.65 -3.09 10.71
N ALA A 154 12.52 -4.39 11.00
CA ALA A 154 13.00 -5.45 10.11
C ALA A 154 12.32 -5.38 8.73
N ALA A 155 10.99 -5.18 8.69
CA ALA A 155 10.27 -4.96 7.44
C ALA A 155 10.77 -3.70 6.70
N LEU A 156 10.99 -2.59 7.41
CA LEU A 156 11.55 -1.36 6.84
C LEU A 156 12.95 -1.59 6.24
N GLN A 157 13.80 -2.36 6.92
CA GLN A 157 15.15 -2.71 6.44
C GLN A 157 15.13 -3.52 5.15
N THR A 158 14.08 -4.31 4.87
CA THR A 158 13.95 -5.02 3.58
C THR A 158 13.85 -4.08 2.39
N LEU A 159 13.40 -2.84 2.61
CA LEU A 159 13.40 -1.80 1.60
C LEU A 159 14.81 -1.27 1.33
N ARG A 160 15.81 -1.55 2.16
CA ARG A 160 17.20 -1.06 2.02
C ARG A 160 17.27 0.47 1.82
N PRO A 161 16.63 1.29 2.66
CA PRO A 161 16.70 2.74 2.50
C PRO A 161 18.14 3.24 2.63
N ASP A 162 18.52 4.26 1.85
CA ASP A 162 19.82 4.94 1.96
C ASP A 162 19.92 5.78 3.23
N ARG A 163 18.77 6.30 3.69
CA ARG A 163 18.59 7.06 4.93
C ARG A 163 17.19 6.80 5.51
N ALA A 164 17.09 6.77 6.83
CA ALA A 164 15.82 6.67 7.54
C ALA A 164 15.62 7.88 8.47
N VAL A 165 14.54 8.62 8.26
CA VAL A 165 14.11 9.70 9.13
C VAL A 165 12.93 9.20 9.97
N PHE A 166 13.12 9.12 11.27
CA PHE A 166 12.08 8.75 12.21
C PHE A 166 11.37 9.99 12.74
N THR A 167 10.06 9.91 12.89
CA THR A 167 9.22 11.01 13.39
C THR A 167 8.05 10.46 14.21
N GLU A 168 7.30 11.36 14.83
CA GLU A 168 6.14 11.03 15.64
C GLU A 168 4.91 11.70 15.05
N ALA A 169 3.91 10.91 14.71
CA ALA A 169 2.63 11.44 14.24
C ALA A 169 1.96 12.21 15.39
N THR A 170 1.72 13.50 15.19
CA THR A 170 1.11 14.38 16.20
C THR A 170 -0.35 13.96 16.47
N SER A 171 -1.07 13.58 15.41
CA SER A 171 -2.45 13.11 15.43
C SER A 171 -2.62 11.74 16.10
N ALA A 172 -1.53 11.02 16.36
CA ALA A 172 -1.57 9.79 17.16
C ALA A 172 -1.68 10.06 18.68
N GLY A 173 -1.76 11.32 19.12
CA GLY A 173 -2.10 11.68 20.50
C GLY A 173 -1.13 11.16 21.56
N GLY A 174 0.15 11.01 21.22
CA GLY A 174 1.17 10.46 22.13
C GLY A 174 1.29 8.93 22.13
N HIS A 175 0.53 8.24 21.29
CA HIS A 175 0.65 6.78 21.10
C HIS A 175 1.74 6.39 20.09
N SER A 176 2.56 7.32 19.62
CA SER A 176 3.74 7.02 18.78
C SER A 176 4.89 6.52 19.64
N VAL A 177 5.67 5.56 19.14
CA VAL A 177 6.99 5.26 19.72
C VAL A 177 7.90 6.47 19.50
N PRO A 178 8.71 6.89 20.50
CA PRO A 178 9.63 8.01 20.35
C PRO A 178 10.55 7.84 19.14
N ALA A 179 10.67 8.88 18.30
CA ALA A 179 11.47 8.81 17.08
C ALA A 179 12.95 8.50 17.36
N VAL A 180 13.47 9.03 18.47
CA VAL A 180 14.85 8.79 18.94
C VAL A 180 15.10 7.33 19.30
N GLU A 181 14.10 6.63 19.85
CA GLU A 181 14.19 5.22 20.18
C GLU A 181 14.23 4.38 18.90
N LEU A 182 13.33 4.65 17.95
CA LEU A 182 13.30 3.96 16.65
C LEU A 182 14.60 4.17 15.87
N ALA A 183 15.13 5.39 15.84
CA ALA A 183 16.41 5.69 15.20
C ALA A 183 17.56 4.92 15.86
N SER A 184 17.59 4.85 17.19
CA SER A 184 18.60 4.09 17.93
C SER A 184 18.53 2.59 17.66
N ILE A 185 17.33 2.01 17.55
CA ILE A 185 17.15 0.57 17.26
C ILE A 185 17.52 0.27 15.80
N PHE A 186 17.15 1.16 14.88
CA PHE A 186 17.44 0.98 13.44
C PHE A 186 18.94 1.05 13.15
N GLY A 187 19.67 1.92 13.85
CA GLY A 187 21.13 1.98 13.82
C GLY A 187 21.67 3.04 12.85
N HIS A 188 22.66 2.66 12.04
CA HIS A 188 23.37 3.60 11.16
C HIS A 188 22.45 4.18 10.09
N ASP A 189 22.77 5.39 9.63
CA ASP A 189 22.01 6.09 8.58
C ASP A 189 20.56 6.44 8.95
N ALA A 190 20.26 6.44 10.25
CA ALA A 190 19.00 6.90 10.83
C ALA A 190 19.13 8.22 11.59
N GLU A 191 18.12 9.07 11.51
CA GLU A 191 17.99 10.27 12.34
C GLU A 191 16.54 10.46 12.81
N ALA A 192 16.37 11.11 13.97
CA ALA A 192 15.06 11.48 14.49
C ALA A 192 14.79 12.96 14.23
N VAL A 193 13.67 13.28 13.58
CA VAL A 193 13.30 14.65 13.23
C VAL A 193 11.81 14.87 13.52
N LEU A 194 11.53 15.94 14.26
CA LEU A 194 10.18 16.34 14.65
C LEU A 194 9.96 17.82 14.28
N PRO A 195 8.74 18.23 13.90
CA PRO A 195 7.53 17.43 13.67
C PRO A 195 7.54 16.74 12.28
N PRO A 196 6.50 15.97 11.89
CA PRO A 196 6.43 15.28 10.59
C PRO A 196 6.71 16.15 9.35
N GLN A 197 6.32 17.43 9.36
CA GLN A 197 6.66 18.37 8.27
C GLN A 197 8.19 18.51 8.12
N ALA A 198 8.90 18.75 9.23
CA ALA A 198 10.36 18.88 9.21
C ALA A 198 11.04 17.56 8.83
N ALA A 199 10.48 16.42 9.25
CA ALA A 199 10.96 15.10 8.85
C ALA A 199 10.82 14.86 7.33
N LEU A 200 9.70 15.28 6.75
CA LEU A 200 9.49 15.22 5.30
C LEU A 200 10.48 16.12 4.56
N ASP A 201 10.65 17.37 5.00
CA ASP A 201 11.57 18.31 4.35
C ASP A 201 13.02 17.80 4.44
N ARG A 202 13.41 17.27 5.60
CA ARG A 202 14.71 16.63 5.78
C ARG A 202 14.90 15.43 4.85
N ALA A 203 13.89 14.58 4.72
CA ALA A 203 13.95 13.43 3.82
C ALA A 203 14.07 13.86 2.34
N ARG A 204 13.41 14.95 1.94
CA ARG A 204 13.53 15.51 0.59
C ARG A 204 14.95 16.00 0.30
N GLU A 205 15.58 16.68 1.26
CA GLU A 205 16.98 17.10 1.13
C GLU A 205 17.92 15.90 0.96
N LEU A 206 17.76 14.87 1.81
CA LEU A 206 18.58 13.66 1.77
C LEU A 206 18.40 12.85 0.48
N ALA A 207 17.19 12.85 -0.08
CA ALA A 207 16.87 12.17 -1.33
C ALA A 207 17.49 12.88 -2.53
N GLY A 208 17.56 14.21 -2.52
CA GLY A 208 17.95 15.02 -3.67
C GLY A 208 16.89 15.02 -4.77
N VAL A 209 17.04 15.89 -5.76
CA VAL A 209 16.00 16.17 -6.78
C VAL A 209 15.54 14.97 -7.61
N ASP A 210 16.38 13.95 -7.73
CA ASP A 210 16.13 12.73 -8.51
C ASP A 210 15.94 11.49 -7.61
N GLY A 211 15.86 11.69 -6.29
CA GLY A 211 15.63 10.61 -5.32
C GLY A 211 14.15 10.38 -4.99
N ASN A 212 13.93 9.41 -4.12
CA ASN A 212 12.62 8.99 -3.64
C ASN A 212 12.51 9.16 -2.13
N VAL A 213 11.35 9.61 -1.66
CA VAL A 213 10.95 9.66 -0.26
C VAL A 213 9.73 8.76 -0.07
N LEU A 214 9.81 7.77 0.81
CA LEU A 214 8.66 6.96 1.23
C LEU A 214 8.23 7.34 2.64
N VAL A 215 7.02 7.86 2.79
CA VAL A 215 6.38 8.09 4.09
C VAL A 215 5.53 6.87 4.44
N CYS A 216 5.85 6.16 5.53
CA CYS A 216 5.14 4.93 5.91
C CYS A 216 5.18 4.61 7.40
N GLY A 217 4.60 3.46 7.78
CA GLY A 217 4.61 2.92 9.15
C GLY A 217 3.37 3.29 9.99
N SER A 218 2.68 4.37 9.65
CA SER A 218 1.50 4.84 10.37
C SER A 218 0.50 5.52 9.45
N LEU A 219 -0.79 5.17 9.59
CA LEU A 219 -1.88 5.87 8.92
C LEU A 219 -2.02 7.32 9.42
N TYR A 220 -1.68 7.58 10.70
CA TYR A 220 -1.68 8.94 11.26
C TYR A 220 -0.62 9.82 10.58
N LEU A 221 0.60 9.30 10.43
CA LEU A 221 1.67 10.01 9.73
C LEU A 221 1.29 10.31 8.28
N VAL A 222 0.77 9.31 7.56
CA VAL A 222 0.31 9.47 6.18
C VAL A 222 -0.80 10.52 6.08
N GLY A 223 -1.77 10.50 6.99
CA GLY A 223 -2.85 11.49 7.05
C GLY A 223 -2.35 12.91 7.31
N GLU A 224 -1.42 13.08 8.25
CA GLU A 224 -0.81 14.39 8.53
C GLU A 224 -0.05 14.95 7.33
N ILE A 225 0.80 14.13 6.68
CA ILE A 225 1.52 14.57 5.48
C ILE A 225 0.57 14.89 4.33
N LEU A 226 -0.54 14.15 4.21
CA LEU A 226 -1.54 14.43 3.18
C LEU A 226 -2.25 15.77 3.42
N ALA A 227 -2.59 16.08 4.68
CA ALA A 227 -3.24 17.32 5.08
C ALA A 227 -2.36 18.57 4.89
N LEU A 228 -1.03 18.43 4.90
CA LEU A 228 -0.09 19.55 4.63
C LEU A 228 -0.14 20.06 3.19
N ARG A 229 -0.89 19.40 2.31
CA ARG A 229 -1.07 19.78 0.89
C ARG A 229 -2.35 20.58 0.63
N GLU A 230 -3.26 20.64 1.58
CA GLU A 230 -4.49 21.43 1.52
C GLU A 230 -4.23 22.88 1.98
#